data_AF-A0A1G8ICM2-F1
#
_entry.id   AF-A0A1G8ICM2-F1
#
_cell.length_a   1.000
_cell.length_b   1.000
_cell.length_c   1.000
_cell.angle_alpha   90.00
_cell.angle_beta   90.00
_cell.angle_gamma   90.00
#
_symmetry.space_group_name_H-M   'P 1'
#
loop_
_entity.id
_entity.type
_entity.pdbx_description
1 polymer ?
#
loop_
_entity_poly.entity_id
_entity_poly.type
_entity_poly.pdbx_seq_one_letter_code
_entity_poly.pdbx_strand_id
1 'polypeptide(L)'
;MEDTQDKTAATTAKARTPEQKARRKLARKMALAFWKVEYLKANPKADKAALKSAWGDARRAKTKAALAALRQMEKEGFRIVPAIEASREAA
;
A
#
# COMPACT_ATOMS: atom_id res chain seq x y z
N MET A 1 -2.64 -38.22 -31.50
CA MET A 1 -2.84 -36.77 -31.75
C MET A 1 -3.88 -36.31 -30.74
N GLU A 2 -3.51 -36.38 -29.46
CA GLU A 2 -3.06 -35.20 -28.67
C GLU A 2 -4.24 -34.27 -28.35
N ASP A 3 -4.94 -34.67 -27.30
CA ASP A 3 -5.83 -33.87 -26.47
C ASP A 3 -5.17 -32.52 -26.13
N THR A 4 -5.54 -31.48 -26.86
CA THR A 4 -5.24 -30.10 -26.48
C THR A 4 -6.51 -29.47 -25.95
N GLN A 5 -7.01 -30.00 -24.83
CA GLN A 5 -7.97 -29.29 -23.98
C GLN A 5 -7.23 -28.45 -22.94
N ASP A 6 -7.74 -27.23 -22.78
CA ASP A 6 -7.57 -26.38 -21.59
C ASP A 6 -6.18 -25.85 -21.26
N LYS A 7 -5.81 -24.74 -21.94
CA LYS A 7 -4.84 -23.79 -21.37
C LYS A 7 -5.20 -22.33 -21.62
N THR A 8 -6.45 -21.99 -21.34
CA THR A 8 -6.88 -20.60 -21.13
C THR A 8 -7.50 -20.47 -19.74
N ALA A 9 -6.72 -20.80 -18.70
CA ALA A 9 -7.04 -20.43 -17.34
C ALA A 9 -6.91 -18.90 -17.21
N ALA A 10 -8.03 -18.21 -17.46
CA ALA A 10 -8.22 -16.81 -17.13
C ALA A 10 -7.68 -16.55 -15.73
N THR A 11 -6.66 -15.71 -15.63
CA THR A 11 -6.05 -15.34 -14.36
C THR A 11 -6.98 -14.36 -13.66
N THR A 12 -8.06 -14.87 -13.06
CA THR A 12 -9.02 -14.06 -12.29
C THR A 12 -8.28 -13.54 -11.06
N ALA A 13 -7.79 -12.31 -11.12
CA ALA A 13 -7.08 -11.67 -10.03
C ALA A 13 -8.01 -11.65 -8.80
N LYS A 14 -7.74 -12.50 -7.80
CA LYS A 14 -8.54 -12.57 -6.57
C LYS A 14 -8.71 -11.17 -5.98
N ALA A 15 -9.97 -10.78 -5.78
CA ALA A 15 -10.28 -9.52 -5.12
C ALA A 15 -9.65 -9.51 -3.72
N ARG A 16 -9.08 -8.36 -3.32
CA ARG A 16 -8.41 -8.23 -2.03
C ARG A 16 -9.41 -8.28 -0.89
N THR A 17 -9.05 -8.95 0.20
CA THR A 17 -9.84 -8.95 1.44
C THR A 17 -9.93 -7.53 2.03
N PRO A 18 -10.93 -7.23 2.89
CA PRO A 18 -11.04 -5.94 3.57
C PRO A 18 -9.76 -5.56 4.33
N GLU A 19 -9.14 -6.52 5.03
CA GLU A 19 -7.87 -6.36 5.76
C GLU A 19 -6.71 -6.00 4.83
N GLN A 20 -6.58 -6.69 3.69
CA GLN A 20 -5.56 -6.39 2.69
C GLN A 20 -5.72 -4.97 2.11
N LYS A 21 -6.97 -4.52 1.93
CA LYS A 21 -7.27 -3.14 1.52
C LYS A 21 -6.89 -2.15 2.61
N ALA A 22 -7.23 -2.43 3.88
CA ALA A 22 -6.87 -1.60 5.02
C ALA A 22 -5.34 -1.46 5.18
N ARG A 23 -4.62 -2.58 5.11
CA ARG A 23 -3.15 -2.61 5.16
C ARG A 23 -2.52 -1.81 4.03
N ARG A 24 -3.03 -1.95 2.80
CA ARG A 24 -2.53 -1.17 1.66
C ARG A 24 -2.86 0.32 1.79
N LYS A 25 -4.01 0.67 2.37
CA LYS A 25 -4.39 2.06 2.66
C LYS A 25 -3.43 2.67 3.69
N LEU A 26 -3.12 1.95 4.77
CA LEU A 26 -2.14 2.38 5.77
C LEU A 26 -0.75 2.57 5.14
N ALA A 27 -0.24 1.55 4.43
CA ALA A 27 1.06 1.62 3.77
C ALA A 27 1.17 2.82 2.82
N ARG A 28 0.10 3.11 2.07
CA ARG A 28 0.08 4.26 1.17
C ARG A 28 0.11 5.60 1.92
N LYS A 29 -0.60 5.71 3.04
CA LYS A 29 -0.58 6.93 3.88
C LYS A 29 0.81 7.15 4.48
N MET A 30 1.43 6.11 5.03
CA MET A 30 2.81 6.18 5.55
C MET A 30 3.79 6.58 4.46
N ALA A 31 3.72 5.91 3.31
CA ALA A 31 4.58 6.20 2.17
C ALA A 31 4.46 7.66 1.70
N LEU A 32 3.23 8.19 1.62
CA LEU A 32 3.00 9.58 1.25
C LEU A 32 3.55 10.56 2.29
N ALA A 33 3.35 10.28 3.59
CA ALA A 33 3.81 11.15 4.67
C ALA A 33 5.33 11.35 4.62
N PHE A 34 6.09 10.25 4.57
CA PHE A 34 7.56 10.31 4.49
C PHE A 34 8.03 10.90 3.16
N TRP A 35 7.48 10.44 2.03
CA TRP A 35 7.89 10.94 0.72
C TRP A 35 7.60 12.43 0.53
N LYS A 36 6.46 12.93 1.02
CA LYS A 36 6.06 14.33 0.86
C LYS A 36 7.04 15.27 1.57
N VAL A 37 7.49 14.92 2.77
CA VAL A 37 8.46 15.73 3.53
C VAL A 37 9.77 15.84 2.75
N GLU A 38 10.31 14.71 2.30
CA GLU A 38 11.53 14.69 1.48
C GLU A 38 11.37 15.45 0.16
N TYR A 39 10.23 15.27 -0.51
CA TYR A 39 9.96 15.92 -1.78
C TYR A 39 9.86 17.44 -1.65
N LEU A 40 9.15 17.96 -0.65
CA LEU A 40 9.03 19.41 -0.43
C LEU A 40 10.34 20.03 0.07
N LYS A 41 11.15 19.28 0.83
CA LYS A 41 12.50 19.70 1.21
C LYS A 41 13.40 19.86 -0.03
N ALA A 42 13.35 18.90 -0.96
CA ALA A 42 14.11 18.95 -2.20
C ALA A 42 13.51 19.92 -3.25
N ASN A 43 12.21 20.22 -3.16
CA ASN A 43 11.49 21.08 -4.10
C ASN A 43 10.68 22.15 -3.34
N PRO A 44 11.33 23.17 -2.74
CA PRO A 44 10.64 24.17 -1.91
C PRO A 44 9.58 24.99 -2.66
N LYS A 45 9.71 25.10 -3.99
CA LYS A 45 8.79 25.84 -4.87
C LYS A 45 7.76 24.95 -5.57
N ALA A 46 7.71 23.64 -5.24
CA ALA A 46 6.77 22.74 -5.89
C ALA A 46 5.33 23.16 -5.56
N ASP A 47 4.52 23.27 -6.60
CA ASP A 47 3.10 23.51 -6.49
C ASP A 47 2.32 22.20 -6.28
N LYS A 48 1.00 22.32 -6.13
CA LYS A 48 0.13 21.16 -5.88
C LYS A 48 0.08 20.22 -7.10
N ALA A 49 0.22 20.75 -8.32
CA ALA A 49 0.21 19.94 -9.54
C ALA A 49 1.49 19.10 -9.66
N ALA A 50 2.65 19.70 -9.44
CA ALA A 50 3.94 19.02 -9.41
C ALA A 50 3.98 17.94 -8.33
N LEU A 51 3.49 18.24 -7.12
CA LEU A 51 3.40 17.25 -6.03
C LEU A 51 2.53 16.05 -6.43
N LYS A 52 1.37 16.29 -7.05
CA LYS A 52 0.46 15.21 -7.48
C LYS A 52 1.09 14.37 -8.59
N SER A 53 1.74 15.01 -9.56
CA SER A 53 2.44 14.34 -10.66
C SER A 53 3.56 13.45 -10.13
N ALA A 54 4.49 14.03 -9.35
CA ALA A 54 5.62 13.31 -8.77
C ALA A 54 5.19 12.19 -7.82
N TRP A 55 4.08 12.37 -7.09
CA TRP A 55 3.52 11.29 -6.29
C TRP A 55 2.98 10.16 -7.17
N GLY A 56 2.36 10.47 -8.31
CA GLY A 56 1.89 9.47 -9.28
C GLY A 56 2.98 8.44 -9.61
N ASP A 57 4.17 8.93 -9.91
CA ASP A 57 5.33 8.12 -10.28
C ASP A 57 5.91 7.38 -9.06
N ALA A 58 6.09 8.07 -7.94
CA ALA A 58 6.71 7.51 -6.75
C ALA A 58 5.80 6.54 -5.98
N ARG A 59 4.47 6.67 -6.11
CA ARG A 59 3.47 6.00 -5.25
C ARG A 59 3.64 4.49 -5.22
N ARG A 60 3.85 3.85 -6.37
CA ARG A 60 3.93 2.38 -6.43
C ARG A 60 5.16 1.88 -5.66
N ALA A 61 6.33 2.43 -5.93
CA ALA A 61 7.58 2.05 -5.30
C ALA A 61 7.55 2.33 -3.79
N LYS A 62 7.15 3.55 -3.39
CA LYS A 62 7.09 3.94 -1.97
C LYS A 62 6.04 3.13 -1.19
N THR A 63 4.88 2.82 -1.79
CA THR A 63 3.89 1.93 -1.15
C THR A 63 4.41 0.50 -0.99
N LYS A 64 5.19 -0.01 -1.95
CA LYS A 64 5.80 -1.35 -1.85
C LYS A 64 6.80 -1.41 -0.69
N ALA A 65 7.63 -0.38 -0.54
CA ALA A 65 8.57 -0.27 0.58
C ALA A 65 7.84 -0.21 1.94
N ALA A 66 6.80 0.61 2.04
CA ALA A 66 5.98 0.68 3.26
C ALA A 66 5.30 -0.66 3.60
N LEU A 67 4.82 -1.41 2.60
CA LEU A 67 4.27 -2.75 2.83
C LEU A 67 5.34 -3.73 3.35
N ALA A 68 6.57 -3.66 2.85
CA ALA A 68 7.67 -4.48 3.35
C ALA A 68 7.99 -4.14 4.81
N ALA A 69 8.02 -2.85 5.17
CA ALA A 69 8.21 -2.41 6.55
C ALA A 69 7.09 -2.93 7.47
N LEU A 70 5.82 -2.84 7.05
CA LEU A 70 4.70 -3.40 7.82
C LEU A 70 4.83 -4.92 8.01
N ARG A 71 5.33 -5.66 7.01
CA ARG A 71 5.59 -7.11 7.16
C ARG A 71 6.70 -7.38 8.16
N GLN A 72 7.72 -6.54 8.21
CA GLN A 72 8.78 -6.67 9.21
C GLN A 72 8.21 -6.44 10.61
N MET A 73 7.43 -5.38 10.82
CA MET A 73 6.80 -5.11 12.12
C MET A 73 5.91 -6.27 12.58
N GLU A 74 5.16 -6.90 11.67
CA GLU A 74 4.39 -8.11 11.99
C GLU A 74 5.25 -9.30 12.43
N LYS A 75 6.44 -9.46 11.85
CA LYS A 75 7.39 -10.50 12.29
C LYS A 75 7.96 -10.21 13.68
N GLU A 76 8.13 -8.95 14.03
CA GLU A 76 8.57 -8.51 15.37
C GLU A 76 7.43 -8.55 16.41
N GLY A 77 6.25 -9.08 16.06
CA GLY A 77 5.12 -9.22 16.98
C GLY A 77 4.17 -8.03 17.04
N PHE A 78 4.34 -7.00 16.20
CA PHE A 78 3.39 -5.89 16.13
C PHE A 78 2.20 -6.22 15.24
N ARG A 79 0.98 -5.90 15.67
CA ARG A 79 -0.23 -6.07 14.86
C ARG A 79 -0.82 -4.72 14.46
N ILE A 80 -1.28 -4.65 13.22
CA ILE A 80 -2.06 -3.50 12.74
C ILE A 80 -3.52 -3.77 13.10
N VAL A 81 -4.06 -3.01 14.05
CA VAL A 81 -5.49 -3.03 14.39
C VAL A 81 -6.15 -1.78 13.79
N PRO A 82 -7.12 -1.92 12.87
CA PRO A 82 -7.91 -0.79 12.41
C PRO A 82 -8.70 -0.19 13.59
N ALA A 83 -8.79 1.14 13.66
CA ALA A 83 -9.46 1.82 14.78
C ALA A 83 -10.92 1.39 15.02
N ILE A 84 -11.63 0.91 13.99
CA ILE A 84 -12.99 0.38 14.12
C ILE A 84 -13.04 -0.88 15.01
N GLU A 85 -11.98 -1.68 15.02
CA GLU A 85 -11.86 -2.87 15.88
C GLU A 85 -11.32 -2.51 17.26
N ALA A 86 -10.39 -1.55 17.36
CA ALA A 86 -9.85 -1.10 18.64
C ALA A 86 -10.92 -0.53 19.59
N SER A 87 -11.95 0.14 19.05
CA SER A 87 -13.07 0.66 19.86
C SER A 87 -14.05 -0.42 20.32
N ARG A 88 -14.03 -1.63 19.76
CA ARG A 88 -14.87 -2.76 20.19
C ARG A 88 -14.23 -3.64 21.26
N GLU A 89 -12.90 -3.70 21.33
CA GLU A 89 -12.19 -4.44 22.39
C GLU A 89 -12.04 -3.63 23.69
N ALA A 90 -12.22 -2.31 23.64
CA ALA A 90 -12.10 -1.42 24.80
C ALA A 90 -13.44 -1.13 25.51
N ALA A 91 -14.55 -1.75 25.07
CA ALA A 91 -15.91 -1.58 25.61
C ALA A 91 -16.44 -2.90 26.15
#